data_AF-A0A5C2SB29-F1
#
_entry.id   AF-A0A5C2SB29-F1
#
_cell.length_a   1.000
_cell.length_b   1.000
_cell.length_c   1.000
_cell.angle_alpha   90.00
_cell.angle_beta   90.00
_cell.angle_gamma   90.00
#
_symmetry.space_group_name_H-M   'P 1'
#
loop_
_entity.id
_entity.type
_entity.pdbx_description
1 polymer ?
#
loop_
_entity_poly.entity_id
_entity_poly.type
_entity_poly.pdbx_seq_one_letter_code
_entity_poly.pdbx_strand_id
1 'polypeptide(L)'
;VPYPLQPSCHANHAPPYLAKIPELKAKGADVVAVVSANDPFVLSGWSRILGFGDKILALSDPDPKWSSALGLDVDLWGARRGTRS
;
A
#
# COMPACT_ATOMS: atom_id res chain seq x y z
N VAL A 1 2.59 3.20 -0.27
CA VAL A 1 1.29 3.73 -0.78
C VAL A 1 0.85 4.86 0.12
N PRO A 2 0.97 6.12 -0.33
CA PRO A 2 0.91 7.26 0.60
C PRO A 2 -0.43 7.42 1.30
N TYR A 3 -1.53 7.17 0.59
CA TYR A 3 -2.88 7.34 1.11
C TYR A 3 -3.85 6.30 0.54
N PRO A 4 -4.25 5.30 1.33
CA PRO A 4 -5.44 4.51 1.07
C PRO A 4 -6.62 5.43 0.82
N LEU A 5 -7.45 5.11 -0.19
CA LEU A 5 -8.65 5.87 -0.60
C LEU A 5 -8.42 7.17 -1.40
N GLN A 6 -7.21 7.73 -1.50
CA GLN A 6 -6.97 8.88 -2.39
C GLN A 6 -7.04 8.43 -3.87
N PRO A 7 -7.62 9.21 -4.81
CA PRO A 7 -7.89 8.75 -6.18
C PRO A 7 -6.70 8.10 -6.91
N SER A 8 -5.51 8.70 -6.82
CA SER A 8 -4.30 8.14 -7.45
C SER A 8 -3.93 6.77 -6.88
N CYS A 9 -4.06 6.58 -5.57
CA CYS A 9 -3.70 5.32 -4.91
C CYS A 9 -4.80 4.25 -5.07
N HIS A 10 -6.06 4.67 -4.98
CA HIS A 10 -7.22 3.79 -4.98
C HIS A 10 -7.63 3.35 -6.39
N ALA A 11 -7.73 4.27 -7.34
CA ALA A 11 -8.22 3.96 -8.69
C ALA A 11 -7.09 3.56 -9.65
N ASN A 12 -5.92 4.20 -9.53
CA ASN A 12 -4.89 4.10 -10.57
C ASN A 12 -3.69 3.23 -10.16
N HIS A 13 -3.35 3.19 -8.86
CA HIS A 13 -2.16 2.49 -8.42
C HIS A 13 -2.44 1.02 -8.07
N ALA A 14 -3.36 0.75 -7.14
CA ALA A 14 -3.57 -0.60 -6.63
C ALA A 14 -4.28 -1.59 -7.59
N PRO A 15 -5.35 -1.21 -8.33
CA PRO A 15 -6.09 -2.18 -9.16
C PRO A 15 -5.26 -2.84 -10.27
N PRO A 16 -4.35 -2.14 -10.98
CA PRO A 16 -3.48 -2.79 -11.98
C PRO A 16 -2.59 -3.89 -11.40
N TYR A 17 -2.10 -3.76 -10.15
CA TYR A 17 -1.33 -4.83 -9.50
C TYR A 17 -2.20 -6.04 -9.19
N LEU A 18 -3.45 -5.82 -8.75
CA LEU A 18 -4.39 -6.91 -8.49
C LEU A 18 -4.70 -7.70 -9.77
N ALA A 19 -4.87 -7.02 -10.91
CA ALA A 19 -5.07 -7.65 -12.21
C ALA A 19 -3.85 -8.48 -12.66
N LYS A 20 -2.64 -8.05 -12.31
CA LYS A 20 -1.37 -8.67 -12.72
C LYS A 20 -0.83 -9.72 -11.76
N ILE A 21 -1.57 -10.10 -10.72
CA ILE A 21 -1.13 -11.14 -9.76
C ILE A 21 -0.70 -12.44 -10.44
N PRO A 22 -1.41 -12.98 -11.44
CA PRO A 22 -0.98 -14.21 -12.11
C PRO A 22 0.39 -14.05 -12.78
N GLU A 23 0.66 -12.91 -13.42
CA GLU A 23 1.95 -12.62 -14.07
C GLU A 23 3.07 -12.47 -13.06
N LEU A 24 2.82 -11.80 -11.93
CA LEU A 24 3.79 -11.62 -10.85
C LEU A 24 4.16 -12.97 -10.22
N LYS A 25 3.17 -13.83 -9.95
CA LYS A 25 3.39 -15.18 -9.44
C LYS A 25 4.12 -16.07 -10.45
N ALA A 26 3.80 -15.96 -11.74
CA ALA A 26 4.50 -16.70 -12.80
C ALA A 26 5.99 -16.31 -12.92
N LYS A 27 6.36 -15.09 -12.49
CA LYS A 27 7.75 -14.63 -12.40
C LYS A 27 8.47 -15.07 -11.11
N GLY A 28 7.82 -15.86 -10.25
CA GLY A 28 8.40 -16.38 -9.02
C GLY A 28 8.17 -15.51 -7.78
N ALA A 29 7.25 -14.54 -7.81
CA ALA A 29 6.90 -13.80 -6.61
C ALA A 29 6.04 -14.66 -5.67
N ASP A 30 6.56 -14.94 -4.47
CA ASP A 30 5.82 -15.67 -3.43
C ASP A 30 4.71 -14.81 -2.80
N VAL A 31 5.05 -13.55 -2.52
CA VAL A 31 4.17 -12.57 -1.85
C VAL A 31 4.15 -11.28 -2.64
N VAL A 32 2.95 -10.79 -2.91
CA VAL A 32 2.72 -9.42 -3.39
C VAL A 32 2.11 -8.64 -2.22
N ALA A 33 2.75 -7.54 -1.84
CA ALA A 33 2.33 -6.74 -0.70
C ALA A 33 2.22 -5.26 -1.04
N VAL A 34 1.34 -4.56 -0.32
CA VAL A 34 1.22 -3.11 -0.33
C VAL A 34 1.52 -2.60 1.07
N VAL A 35 2.52 -1.74 1.19
CA VAL A 35 2.91 -1.10 2.45
C VAL A 35 2.38 0.33 2.50
N SER A 36 1.92 0.77 3.67
CA SER A 36 1.45 2.13 3.89
C SER A 36 1.60 2.56 5.35
N ALA A 37 1.85 3.85 5.57
CA ALA A 37 1.89 4.48 6.89
C ALA A 37 0.51 4.65 7.57
N ASN A 38 -0.51 3.98 7.05
CA ASN A 38 -1.83 3.91 7.68
C ASN A 38 -1.89 2.76 8.66
N ASP A 39 -2.69 2.92 9.71
CA ASP A 39 -2.96 1.89 10.70
C ASP A 39 -3.60 0.63 10.06
N PRO A 40 -3.51 -0.54 10.73
CA PRO A 40 -4.00 -1.78 10.16
C PRO A 40 -5.52 -1.79 9.93
N PHE A 41 -6.31 -0.99 10.66
CA PHE A 41 -7.77 -0.96 10.49
C PHE A 41 -8.15 -0.27 9.18
N VAL A 42 -7.52 0.87 8.87
CA VAL A 42 -7.71 1.57 7.59
C VAL A 42 -7.28 0.68 6.42
N LEU A 43 -6.12 0.04 6.51
CA LEU A 43 -5.66 -0.87 5.46
C LEU A 43 -6.54 -2.11 5.30
N SER A 44 -7.08 -2.64 6.40
CA SER A 44 -8.02 -3.76 6.38
C SER A 44 -9.34 -3.37 5.71
N GLY A 45 -9.84 -2.15 5.92
CA GLY A 45 -11.02 -1.64 5.21
C GLY A 45 -10.75 -1.44 3.72
N TRP A 46 -9.65 -0.77 3.40
CA TRP A 46 -9.29 -0.44 2.02
C TRP A 46 -9.02 -1.69 1.16
N SER A 47 -8.33 -2.69 1.70
CA SER A 47 -8.04 -3.94 0.98
C SER A 47 -9.30 -4.73 0.65
N ARG A 48 -10.31 -4.71 1.54
CA ARG A 48 -11.63 -5.31 1.28
C ARG A 48 -12.38 -4.58 0.17
N ILE A 49 -12.38 -3.25 0.18
CA ILE A 49 -13.04 -2.44 -0.86
C ILE A 49 -12.41 -2.72 -2.24
N LEU A 50 -11.08 -2.85 -2.30
CA LEU A 50 -10.38 -3.16 -3.55
C LEU A 50 -10.42 -4.64 -3.95
N GLY A 51 -10.94 -5.52 -3.09
CA GLY A 51 -11.02 -6.95 -3.38
C GLY A 51 -9.65 -7.64 -3.43
N PHE A 52 -8.69 -7.21 -2.62
CA PHE A 52 -7.37 -7.86 -2.54
C PHE A 52 -7.46 -9.33 -2.17
N GLY A 53 -8.37 -9.69 -1.26
CA GLY A 53 -8.53 -11.05 -0.77
C GLY A 53 -7.21 -11.61 -0.21
N ASP A 54 -6.84 -12.79 -0.67
CA ASP A 54 -5.58 -13.49 -0.39
C ASP A 54 -4.46 -13.17 -1.39
N LYS A 55 -4.74 -12.33 -2.40
CA LYS A 55 -3.82 -12.10 -3.51
C LYS A 55 -2.77 -11.03 -3.22
N ILE A 56 -3.13 -10.04 -2.40
CA ILE A 56 -2.24 -8.94 -1.99
C ILE A 56 -2.30 -8.78 -0.47
N LEU A 57 -1.13 -8.80 0.17
CA LEU A 57 -1.00 -8.55 1.60
C LEU A 57 -0.91 -7.04 1.88
N ALA A 58 -1.82 -6.50 2.68
CA ALA A 58 -1.75 -5.11 3.13
C ALA A 58 -0.95 -5.01 4.44
N LEU A 59 0.18 -4.30 4.41
CA LEU A 59 1.12 -4.15 5.51
C LEU A 59 1.07 -2.71 6.06
N SER A 60 0.94 -2.60 7.37
CA SER A 60 0.86 -1.32 8.09
C SER A 60 2.23 -0.93 8.65
N ASP A 61 2.64 0.31 8.40
CA ASP A 61 3.88 0.93 8.89
C ASP A 61 3.58 2.31 9.52
N PRO A 62 2.72 2.39 10.56
CA PRO A 62 2.03 3.61 10.98
C PRO A 62 2.94 4.72 11.51
N ASP A 63 4.14 4.36 11.93
CA ASP A 63 5.27 5.25 12.15
C ASP A 63 6.33 4.75 11.16
N PRO A 64 6.53 5.40 9.99
CA PRO A 64 7.07 4.79 8.76
C PRO A 64 8.55 4.41 8.82
N LYS A 65 9.00 3.81 9.92
CA LYS A 65 10.39 3.43 10.22
C LYS A 65 10.92 2.43 9.23
N TRP A 66 10.10 1.46 8.83
CA TRP A 66 10.52 0.49 7.83
C TRP A 66 10.71 1.19 6.48
N SER A 67 9.76 2.01 6.07
CA SER A 67 9.83 2.75 4.81
C SER A 67 10.99 3.74 4.81
N SER A 68 11.21 4.47 5.91
CA SER A 68 12.31 5.43 6.07
C SER A 68 13.68 4.76 6.07
N ALA A 69 13.81 3.57 6.65
CA ALA A 69 15.06 2.81 6.60
C ALA A 69 15.48 2.45 5.16
N LEU A 70 14.52 2.41 4.22
CA LEU A 70 14.72 2.20 2.79
C LEU A 70 14.77 3.49 1.98
N GLY A 71 14.60 4.66 2.60
CA GLY A 71 14.49 5.94 1.92
C GLY A 71 13.22 6.06 1.06
N LEU A 72 12.17 5.33 1.40
CA LEU A 72 10.87 5.32 0.70
C LEU A 72 9.81 6.19 1.38
N ASP A 73 10.21 6.97 2.37
CA ASP A 73 9.33 7.91 3.04
C ASP A 73 9.32 9.29 2.38
N VAL A 74 8.26 10.04 2.67
CA VAL A 74 8.08 11.41 2.21
C VAL A 74 7.50 12.26 3.34
N ASP A 75 8.16 13.39 3.64
CA ASP A 75 7.65 14.38 4.57
C ASP A 75 6.54 15.22 3.90
N LEU A 76 5.32 15.09 4.41
CA LEU A 76 4.15 15.87 3.98
C LEU A 76 3.53 16.68 5.13
N TRP A 77 4.31 17.04 6.16
CA TRP A 77 3.83 17.88 7.27
C TRP A 77 3.31 19.24 6.78
N GLY A 78 3.96 19.86 5.78
CA GLY A 78 3.48 21.11 5.17
C GLY A 78 2.08 21.00 4.54
N ALA A 79 1.68 19.79 4.14
CA ALA A 79 0.34 19.50 3.62
C ALA A 79 -0.62 18.95 4.69
N ARG A 80 -0.26 19.01 5.98
CA ARG A 80 -1.03 18.48 7.14
C ARG A 80 -1.31 16.98 7.04
N ARG A 81 -0.33 16.26 6.51
CA ARG A 81 -0.45 14.85 6.13
C ARG A 81 0.49 13.95 6.92
N GLY A 82 1.51 14.51 7.57
CA GLY A 82 2.54 13.77 8.28
C GLY A 82 3.50 13.06 7.32
N THR A 83 4.44 12.30 7.86
CA THR A 83 5.34 11.46 7.06
C THR A 83 4.56 10.27 6.47
N ARG A 84 4.79 9.95 5.19
CA ARG A 84 4.10 8.88 4.46
C ARG A 84 5.07 7.99 3.70
N SER A 85 4.56 6.84 3.24
CA SER A 85 5.25 5.78 2.47
C SER A 85 4.42 5.39 1.26
#